data_AF-A0A7B4REN1-F1
#
_entry.id   AF-A0A7B4REN1-F1
#
_cell.length_a   1.000
_cell.length_b   1.000
_cell.length_c   1.000
_cell.angle_alpha   90.00
_cell.angle_beta   90.00
_cell.angle_gamma   90.00
#
_symmetry.space_group_name_H-M   'P 1'
#
loop_
_entity.id
_entity.type
_entity.pdbx_description
1 polymer ?
#
loop_
_entity_poly.entity_id
_entity_poly.type
_entity_poly.pdbx_seq_one_letter_code
_entity_poly.pdbx_strand_id
1 'polypeptide(L)' 'GFNIYSDGTKRVVSNGEATKTMKTEWTGVKTRTFIRIGGQATSGTRHLFGHLRNLRLWHKELTDAQMGESIK' A
#
# COMPACT_ATOMS: atom_id res chain seq x y z
N GLY A 1 -3.72 4.89 1.34
CA GLY A 1 -3.32 4.41 0.00
C GLY A 1 -1.87 4.74 -0.25
N PHE A 2 -1.15 3.89 -0.97
CA PHE A 2 0.20 4.16 -1.44
C PHE A 2 0.27 3.78 -2.91
N ASN A 3 0.59 4.76 -3.76
CA ASN A 3 0.58 4.58 -5.21
C ASN A 3 1.99 4.80 -5.74
N ILE A 4 2.41 3.96 -6.68
CA ILE A 4 3.63 4.14 -7.47
C ILE A 4 3.26 4.07 -8.93
N TYR A 5 3.80 5.03 -9.67
CA TYR A 5 3.56 5.22 -11.08
C TYR A 5 4.74 4.68 -11.88
N SER A 6 4.48 4.38 -13.15
CA SER A 6 5.48 3.85 -14.09
C SER A 6 6.64 4.82 -14.35
N ASP A 7 6.46 6.12 -14.06
CA ASP A 7 7.47 7.17 -14.20
C ASP A 7 8.43 7.26 -12.99
N GLY A 8 8.34 6.33 -12.03
CA GLY A 8 9.18 6.31 -10.84
C GLY A 8 8.78 7.34 -9.79
N THR A 9 7.56 7.86 -9.86
CA THR A 9 7.00 8.72 -8.82
C THR A 9 6.06 7.96 -7.88
N LYS A 10 5.87 8.50 -6.67
CA LYS A 10 4.96 7.96 -5.66
C LYS A 10 4.13 9.05 -5.00
N ARG A 11 2.98 8.63 -4.44
CA ARG A 11 2.18 9.45 -3.51
C ARG A 11 1.55 8.60 -2.41
N VAL A 12 1.30 9.22 -1.27
CA VAL A 12 0.53 8.64 -0.16
C VAL A 12 -0.85 9.28 -0.17
N VAL A 13 -1.89 8.50 0.13
CA VAL A 13 -3.26 8.98 0.29
C VAL A 13 -3.72 8.64 1.70
N SER A 14 -4.25 9.61 2.44
CA SER A 14 -4.83 9.41 3.77
C SER A 14 -6.14 10.18 3.86
N ASN A 15 -7.21 9.55 4.35
CA ASN A 15 -8.53 10.17 4.48
C ASN A 15 -9.05 10.84 3.19
N GLY A 16 -8.79 10.21 2.04
CA GLY A 16 -9.17 10.75 0.72
C GLY A 16 -8.20 11.81 0.17
N GLU A 17 -7.30 12.35 0.98
CA GLU A 17 -6.35 13.39 0.59
C GLU A 17 -5.02 12.79 0.13
N ALA A 18 -4.54 13.24 -1.02
CA ALA A 18 -3.26 12.80 -1.58
C ALA A 18 -2.12 13.77 -1.23
N THR A 19 -0.95 13.23 -0.87
CA THR A 19 0.28 14.02 -0.73
C THR A 19 0.75 14.51 -2.10
N LYS A 20 1.64 15.51 -2.10
CA LYS A 20 2.42 15.86 -3.29
C LYS A 20 3.17 14.64 -3.83
N THR A 21 3.27 14.56 -5.15
CA THR A 21 4.03 13.53 -5.86
C THR A 21 5.53 13.75 -5.66
N MET A 22 6.27 12.68 -5.35
CA MET A 22 7.73 12.71 -5.17
C MET A 22 8.41 11.58 -5.95
N LYS A 23 9.68 11.79 -6.33
CA LYS A 23 10.49 10.73 -6.96
C LYS A 23 10.83 9.61 -5.99
N THR A 24 10.98 8.39 -6.50
CA THR A 24 11.40 7.23 -5.73
C THR A 24 12.21 6.27 -6.62
N GLU A 25 13.25 5.67 -6.07
CA GLU A 25 14.00 4.59 -6.75
C GLU A 25 13.36 3.21 -6.53
N TRP A 26 12.36 3.15 -5.65
CA TRP A 26 11.63 1.91 -5.37
C TRP A 26 10.62 1.62 -6.49
N THR A 27 10.91 0.58 -7.28
CA THR A 27 10.13 0.18 -8.46
C THR A 27 9.12 -0.94 -8.19
N GLY A 28 8.91 -1.33 -6.93
CA GLY A 28 7.93 -2.33 -6.53
C GLY A 28 8.49 -3.51 -5.75
N VAL A 29 7.62 -4.49 -5.53
CA VAL A 29 7.90 -5.75 -4.82
C VAL A 29 8.74 -6.64 -5.75
N LYS A 30 10.03 -6.83 -5.44
CA LYS A 30 10.88 -7.79 -6.15
C LYS A 30 10.49 -9.22 -5.78
N THR A 31 10.67 -10.18 -6.70
CA THR A 31 10.50 -11.62 -6.42
C THR A 31 11.24 -12.02 -5.14
N ARG A 32 10.58 -12.80 -4.26
CA ARG A 32 11.05 -13.25 -2.92
C ARG A 32 11.06 -12.19 -1.80
N THR A 33 10.32 -11.10 -1.93
CA THR A 33 10.14 -10.16 -0.81
C THR A 33 8.89 -10.50 0.01
N PHE A 34 8.98 -10.33 1.33
CA PHE A 34 7.88 -10.58 2.26
C PHE A 34 7.03 -9.32 2.40
N ILE A 35 5.71 -9.45 2.30
CA ILE A 35 4.77 -8.41 2.73
C ILE A 35 4.60 -8.56 4.24
N ARG A 36 4.94 -7.52 4.99
CA ARG A 36 4.82 -7.50 6.46
C ARG A 36 3.87 -6.38 6.86
N ILE A 37 2.91 -6.72 7.70
CA ILE A 37 1.86 -5.83 8.18
C ILE A 37 1.93 -5.79 9.69
N GLY A 38 1.86 -4.60 10.26
CA GLY A 38 1.90 -4.44 11.71
C GLY A 38 3.29 -4.35 12.32
N GLY A 39 4.33 -4.17 11.50
CA GLY A 39 5.66 -3.81 11.98
C GLY A 39 6.80 -4.64 11.40
N GLN A 40 7.94 -3.98 11.17
CA GLN A 40 9.25 -4.60 11.04
C GLN A 40 10.34 -3.52 11.03
N ALA A 41 10.93 -3.22 12.17
CA ALA A 41 12.33 -2.83 12.19
C ALA A 41 13.14 -4.09 12.47
N THR A 42 14.32 -4.26 11.87
CA THR A 42 15.24 -5.35 12.21
C THR A 42 15.54 -5.38 13.72
N SER A 43 15.44 -4.22 14.37
CA SER A 43 15.58 -3.99 15.81
C SER A 43 14.35 -4.30 16.66
N GLY A 44 13.22 -4.71 16.09
CA GLY A 44 11.99 -5.00 16.85
C GLY A 44 11.31 -3.77 17.48
N THR A 45 11.62 -2.55 17.02
CA THR A 45 11.14 -1.31 17.65
C THR A 45 9.92 -0.66 16.98
N ARG A 46 9.39 -1.27 15.92
CA ARG A 46 8.27 -0.70 15.14
C ARG A 46 7.18 -1.73 14.99
N HIS A 47 6.23 -1.72 15.93
CA HIS A 47 5.05 -2.58 15.96
C HIS A 47 3.77 -1.73 15.88
N LEU A 48 2.78 -2.22 15.15
CA LEU A 48 1.44 -1.65 15.18
C LEU A 48 0.71 -2.20 16.42
N PHE A 49 0.24 -1.28 17.26
CA PHE A 49 -0.70 -1.60 18.33
C PHE A 49 -2.06 -1.04 17.93
N GLY A 50 -2.99 -1.92 17.55
CA GLY A 50 -4.31 -1.54 17.06
C GLY A 50 -4.87 -2.57 16.07
N HIS A 51 -5.97 -2.21 15.42
CA HIS A 51 -6.68 -3.08 14.47
C HIS A 51 -6.57 -2.58 13.04
N LEU A 52 -6.40 -3.52 12.11
CA LEU A 52 -6.55 -3.29 10.68
C LEU A 52 -7.85 -3.92 10.21
N ARG A 53 -8.58 -3.23 9.36
CA ARG A 53 -9.78 -3.75 8.69
C ARG A 53 -9.66 -3.59 7.18
N ASN A 54 -10.29 -4.50 6.44
CA ASN A 54 -10.42 -4.43 4.98
C ASN A 54 -9.09 -4.34 4.21
N LEU A 55 -8.02 -5.00 4.70
CA LEU A 55 -6.77 -5.15 3.95
C LEU A 55 -6.97 -6.10 2.78
N ARG A 56 -6.65 -5.64 1.57
CA ARG A 56 -6.87 -6.38 0.32
C ARG A 56 -5.63 -6.29 -0.57
N LEU A 57 -5.31 -7.40 -1.23
CA LEU A 57 -4.19 -7.55 -2.16
C LEU A 57 -4.69 -8.25 -3.43
N TRP A 58 -4.28 -7.76 -4.59
CA TRP A 58 -4.67 -8.32 -5.87
C TRP A 58 -3.45 -8.47 -6.78
N HIS A 59 -3.40 -9.59 -7.49
CA HIS A 59 -2.33 -9.90 -8.45
C HIS A 59 -2.66 -9.42 -9.89
N LYS A 60 -3.82 -8.77 -10.05
CA LYS A 60 -4.33 -8.22 -11.31
C LYS A 60 -5.13 -6.95 -11.01
N GLU A 61 -5.30 -6.13 -12.03
CA GLU A 61 -6.16 -4.94 -11.97
C GLU A 61 -7.61 -5.35 -11.69
N LEU A 62 -8.29 -4.52 -10.89
CA LEU A 62 -9.70 -4.70 -10.55
C LEU A 62 -10.57 -3.98 -11.55
N THR A 63 -11.70 -4.58 -11.93
CA THR A 63 -12.73 -3.88 -12.69
C THR A 63 -13.47 -2.88 -11.78
N ASP A 64 -14.17 -1.90 -12.37
CA ASP A 64 -14.96 -0.93 -11.61
C ASP A 64 -15.98 -1.59 -10.67
N ALA A 65 -16.58 -2.70 -11.10
CA ALA A 65 -17.49 -3.50 -10.27
C ALA A 65 -16.79 -4.15 -9.07
N GLN A 66 -15.50 -4.48 -9.19
CA GLN A 66 -14.67 -5.03 -8.11
C GLN A 66 -14.06 -3.94 -7.21
N MET A 67 -13.89 -2.73 -7.75
CA MET A 67 -13.50 -1.53 -7.02
C MET A 67 -14.64 -1.03 -6.13
N GLY A 68 -15.90 -1.27 -6.53
CA GLY A 68 -17.07 -1.04 -5.69
C GLY A 68 -16.93 -1.82 -4.38
N GLU A 69 -16.75 -1.11 -3.27
CA GLU A 69 -16.75 -1.76 -1.96
C GLU A 69 -18.12 -2.44 -1.79
N SER A 70 -18.14 -3.76 -1.61
CA SER A 70 -19.31 -4.42 -1.01
C SER A 70 -19.38 -4.01 0.45
N ILE A 71 -19.79 -2.76 0.70
CA ILE A 71 -20.34 -2.33 1.98
C ILE A 71 -21.79 -2.79 1.93
N LYS A 72 -22.10 -3.86 2.68
CA LYS A 72 -23.48 -4.15 3.06
C LYS A 72 -23.91 -3.18 4.16
#